data_AF-A0A196N7V2-F1
#
_entry.id   AF-A0A196N7V2-F1
#
_cell.length_a   1.000
_cell.length_b   1.000
_cell.length_c   1.000
_cell.angle_alpha   90.00
_cell.angle_beta   90.00
_cell.angle_gamma   90.00
#
_symmetry.space_group_name_H-M   'P 1'
#
loop_
_entity.id
_entity.type
_entity.pdbx_description
1 polymer ?
#
loop_
_entity_poly.entity_id
_entity_poly.type
_entity_poly.pdbx_seq_one_letter_code
_entity_poly.pdbx_strand_id
1 'polypeptide(L)' 'MMRWLRLRRMRRAFRALSERDRAIFGSVRFDDLDYIQTARRHGCTVAEVEQTVARVLIALDRAARGKRP' A
#
# COMPACT_ATOMS: atom_id res chain seq x y z
N MET A 1 17.08 -17.98 0.55
CA MET A 1 16.86 -17.39 -0.80
C MET A 1 15.42 -16.90 -1.04
N MET A 2 14.38 -17.73 -0.83
CA MET A 2 12.97 -17.44 -1.16
C MET A 2 12.38 -16.13 -0.58
N ARG A 3 12.72 -15.76 0.67
CA ARG A 3 12.22 -14.55 1.34
C ARG A 3 12.66 -13.25 0.65
N TRP A 4 13.88 -13.22 0.11
CA TRP A 4 14.43 -12.05 -0.60
C TRP A 4 13.71 -11.81 -1.94
N LEU A 5 13.40 -12.88 -2.67
CA LEU A 5 12.65 -12.78 -3.92
C LEU A 5 11.22 -12.26 -3.68
N ARG A 6 10.55 -12.74 -2.63
CA ARG A 6 9.23 -12.24 -2.20
C ARG A 6 9.27 -10.74 -1.88
N LEU A 7 10.22 -10.30 -1.03
CA LEU A 7 10.37 -8.89 -0.67
C LEU A 7 10.72 -8.02 -1.89
N ARG A 8 11.55 -8.52 -2.81
CA ARG A 8 11.87 -7.81 -4.05
C ARG A 8 10.65 -7.63 -4.94
N ARG A 9 9.77 -8.65 -5.06
CA ARG A 9 8.51 -8.54 -5.80
C ARG A 9 7.56 -7.53 -5.16
N MET A 10 7.36 -7.61 -3.85
CA MET A 10 6.52 -6.66 -3.11
C MET A 10 7.04 -5.23 -3.25
N ARG A 11 8.36 -5.02 -3.15
CA ARG A 11 8.98 -3.70 -3.34
C ARG A 11 8.76 -3.13 -4.74
N ARG A 12 8.85 -3.97 -5.78
CA ARG A 12 8.54 -3.56 -7.16
C ARG A 12 7.07 -3.20 -7.32
N ALA A 13 6.17 -4.02 -6.79
CA ALA A 13 4.73 -3.75 -6.86
C ALA A 13 4.36 -2.46 -6.12
N PHE A 14 4.91 -2.24 -4.93
CA PHE A 14 4.71 -1.00 -4.18
C PHE A 14 5.16 0.23 -4.98
N ARG A 15 6.36 0.17 -5.59
CA ARG A 15 6.90 1.28 -6.40
C ARG A 15 6.11 1.55 -7.68
N ALA A 16 5.37 0.57 -8.20
CA ALA A 16 4.53 0.73 -9.38
C ALA A 16 3.17 1.38 -9.06
N LEU A 17 2.79 1.49 -7.78
CA LEU A 17 1.58 2.19 -7.38
C LEU A 17 1.74 3.71 -7.57
N SER A 18 0.61 4.39 -7.72
CA SER A 18 0.58 5.84 -7.84
C SER A 18 1.26 6.50 -6.63
N GLU A 19 1.84 7.68 -6.83
CA GLU A 19 2.44 8.44 -5.74
C GLU A 19 1.42 8.73 -4.63
N ARG A 20 0.18 9.06 -5.01
CA ARG A 20 -0.93 9.28 -4.08
C ARG A 20 -1.24 8.05 -3.23
N ASP A 21 -1.33 6.86 -3.84
CA ASP A 21 -1.62 5.63 -3.09
C ASP A 21 -0.48 5.27 -2.14
N ARG A 22 0.78 5.46 -2.57
CA ARG A 22 1.95 5.26 -1.70
C ARG A 22 1.96 6.23 -0.53
N ALA A 23 1.61 7.51 -0.75
CA ALA A 23 1.59 8.54 0.27
C ALA A 23 0.50 8.29 1.32
N ILE A 24 -0.74 7.99 0.89
CA ILE A 24 -1.86 7.67 1.78
C ILE A 24 -1.55 6.42 2.61
N PHE A 25 -1.11 5.33 1.95
CA PHE A 25 -0.75 4.10 2.66
C PHE A 25 0.42 4.31 3.62
N GLY A 26 1.41 5.12 3.23
CA GLY A 26 2.55 5.45 4.07
C GLY A 26 2.16 6.20 5.34
N SER A 27 1.23 7.14 5.24
CA SER A 27 0.71 7.85 6.41
C SER A 27 0.05 6.92 7.44
N VAL A 28 -0.73 5.95 6.98
CA VAL A 28 -1.33 4.95 7.87
C VAL A 28 -0.26 4.00 8.44
N ARG A 29 0.61 3.47 7.58
CA ARG A 29 1.43 2.30 7.93
C ARG A 29 2.79 2.64 8.54
N PHE A 30 3.35 3.81 8.21
CA PHE A 30 4.70 4.22 8.58
C PHE A 30 4.72 5.48 9.44
N ASP A 31 3.78 6.41 9.25
CA ASP A 31 3.65 7.62 10.07
C ASP A 31 2.68 7.44 11.26
N ASP A 32 2.07 6.25 11.39
CA ASP A 32 1.15 5.86 12.47
C ASP A 32 -0.06 6.80 12.64
N LEU A 33 -0.51 7.42 11.53
CA LEU A 33 -1.72 8.23 11.51
C LEU A 33 -2.97 7.35 11.46
N ASP A 34 -4.00 7.74 12.20
CA ASP A 34 -5.34 7.16 12.02
C ASP A 34 -5.95 7.57 10.67
N TYR A 35 -7.09 6.98 10.31
CA TYR A 35 -7.69 7.20 9.00
C TYR A 35 -8.29 8.61 8.86
N ILE A 36 -8.73 9.23 9.96
CA ILE A 36 -9.25 10.60 9.97
C ILE A 36 -8.09 11.60 9.78
N GLN A 37 -6.97 11.40 10.49
CA GLN A 37 -5.75 12.19 10.35
C GLN A 37 -5.18 12.06 8.94
N THR A 38 -5.15 10.85 8.39
CA THR A 38 -4.70 10.58 7.02
C THR A 38 -5.61 11.28 6.00
N ALA A 39 -6.93 11.15 6.14
CA ALA A 39 -7.91 11.79 5.26
C ALA A 39 -7.73 13.31 5.22
N ARG A 40 -7.58 13.94 6.39
CA ARG A 40 -7.29 15.39 6.51
C ARG A 40 -5.97 15.77 5.84
N ARG A 41 -4.91 14.98 6.07
CA ARG A 41 -3.57 15.26 5.52
C ARG A 41 -3.53 15.20 3.99
N HIS A 42 -4.28 14.29 3.38
CA HIS A 42 -4.26 14.06 1.93
C HIS A 42 -5.43 14.70 1.17
N GLY A 43 -6.25 15.49 1.86
CA GLY A 43 -7.42 16.16 1.29
C GLY A 43 -8.41 15.18 0.68
N CYS A 44 -8.72 14.09 1.38
CA CYS A 44 -9.66 13.06 0.94
C CYS A 44 -10.59 12.64 2.08
N THR A 45 -11.51 11.72 1.78
CA THR A 45 -12.43 11.11 2.74
C THR A 45 -11.82 9.87 3.39
N VAL A 46 -12.35 9.48 4.56
CA VAL A 46 -11.97 8.22 5.23
C VAL A 46 -12.22 7.00 4.33
N ALA A 47 -13.32 7.01 3.57
CA ALA A 47 -13.64 5.93 2.63
C ALA A 47 -12.59 5.80 1.50
N GLU A 48 -12.05 6.91 1.01
CA GLU A 48 -10.95 6.88 0.04
C GLU A 48 -9.65 6.34 0.66
N VAL A 49 -9.38 6.65 1.94
CA VAL A 49 -8.25 6.07 2.68
C VAL A 49 -8.40 4.55 2.79
N GLU A 50 -9.56 4.07 3.22
CA GLU A 50 -9.89 2.62 3.30
C GLU A 50 -9.68 1.92 1.96
N GLN A 51 -10.24 2.49 0.89
CA GLN A 51 -10.11 1.93 -0.46
C GLN A 51 -8.66 1.91 -0.94
N THR A 52 -7.88 2.95 -0.66
CA THR A 52 -6.45 2.97 -1.00
C THR A 52 -5.67 1.93 -0.20
N VAL A 53 -5.92 1.80 1.11
CA VAL A 53 -5.26 0.79 1.95
C VAL A 53 -5.57 -0.62 1.43
N ALA A 54 -6.83 -0.91 1.15
CA ALA A 54 -7.25 -2.21 0.61
C ALA A 54 -6.56 -2.50 -0.74
N ARG A 55 -6.55 -1.54 -1.68
CA ARG A 55 -5.89 -1.68 -2.99
C ARG A 55 -4.40 -1.98 -2.85
N VAL A 56 -3.70 -1.25 -1.99
CA VAL A 56 -2.26 -1.44 -1.75
C VAL A 56 -1.99 -2.83 -1.17
N LEU A 57 -2.75 -3.25 -0.15
CA LEU A 57 -2.59 -4.58 0.47
C LEU A 57 -2.81 -5.70 -0.55
N ILE A 58 -3.86 -5.62 -1.37
CA ILE A 58 -4.14 -6.60 -2.43
C ILE A 58 -2.98 -6.65 -3.45
N ALA A 59 -2.44 -5.51 -3.85
CA ALA A 59 -1.31 -5.45 -4.79
C ALA A 59 -0.05 -6.11 -4.21
N LEU A 60 0.26 -5.83 -2.94
CA LEU A 60 1.41 -6.42 -2.24
C LEU A 60 1.24 -7.93 -2.06
N ASP A 61 0.04 -8.36 -1.71
CA ASP A 61 -0.31 -9.76 -1.51
C ASP A 61 -0.22 -10.58 -2.82
N ARG A 62 -0.75 -10.04 -3.93
CA ARG A 62 -0.56 -10.62 -5.27
C ARG A 62 0.93 -10.73 -5.63
N ALA A 63 1.71 -9.68 -5.39
CA ALA A 63 3.14 -9.69 -5.66
C ALA A 63 3.92 -10.67 -4.75
N ALA A 64 3.47 -10.82 -3.51
CA ALA A 64 4.04 -11.75 -2.55
C ALA A 64 3.88 -13.20 -3.02
N ARG A 65 2.67 -13.58 -3.47
CA ARG A 65 2.38 -14.91 -4.04
C ARG A 65 3.17 -15.20 -5.33
N GLY A 66 3.47 -14.18 -6.13
CA GLY A 66 4.08 -14.36 -7.45
C GLY A 66 3.07 -14.88 -8.49
N LYS A 67 3.49 -15.14 -9.73
CA LYS A 67 2.66 -15.86 -10.70
C LYS A 67 2.43 -17.28 -10.15
N ARG A 68 1.26 -17.54 -9.57
CA ARG A 68 0.72 -18.90 -9.52
C ARG A 68 0.13 -19.20 -10.91
N PRO A 69 0.27 -20.43 -11.45
CA PRO A 69 -0.50 -20.84 -12.62
C PRO A 69 -2.00 -20.67 -12.35
#